data_AF-A0A553SNH5-F1
#
_entry.id   AF-A0A553SNH5-F1
#
_cell.length_a   1.000
_cell.length_b   1.000
_cell.length_c   1.000
_cell.angle_alpha   90.00
_cell.angle_beta   90.00
_cell.angle_gamma   90.00
#
_symmetry.space_group_name_H-M   'P 1'
#
loop_
_entity.id
_entity.type
_entity.pdbx_description
1 polymer ?
#
loop_
_entity_poly.entity_id
_entity_poly.type
_entity_poly.pdbx_seq_one_letter_code
_entity_poly.pdbx_strand_id
1 'polypeptide(L)' 'MNLIEGRISAVYPSRNTAKVLRDDNGTVTRELIILTRGDNWLPKEGDYVVCFLGKGNGYVLGAI' A
#
# COMPACT_ATOMS: atom_id res chain seq x y z
N MET A 1 9.67 4.59 -12.44
CA MET A 1 9.79 4.02 -11.09
C MET A 1 9.19 5.06 -10.19
N ASN A 2 8.01 4.81 -9.64
CA ASN A 2 7.15 5.88 -9.15
C ASN A 2 6.77 5.62 -7.69
N LEU A 3 7.12 6.57 -6.83
CA LEU A 3 6.53 6.70 -5.51
C LEU A 3 5.14 7.30 -5.68
N ILE A 4 4.18 6.77 -4.93
CA ILE A 4 2.81 7.24 -4.91
C ILE A 4 2.37 7.35 -3.45
N GLU A 5 1.42 8.22 -3.20
CA GLU A 5 0.77 8.36 -1.91
C GLU A 5 -0.74 8.15 -2.07
N GLY A 6 -1.39 7.82 -0.97
CA GLY A 6 -2.83 7.65 -0.96
C GLY A 6 -3.32 6.96 0.30
N ARG A 7 -4.57 6.51 0.25
CA ARG A 7 -5.23 5.86 1.39
C ARG A 7 -5.47 4.39 1.17
N ILE A 8 -5.32 3.60 2.22
CA ILE A 8 -5.64 2.18 2.18
C ILE A 8 -7.14 2.02 1.93
N SER A 9 -7.47 1.31 0.86
CA SER A 9 -8.84 1.02 0.44
C SER A 9 -9.32 -0.37 0.86
N ALA A 10 -8.39 -1.32 1.00
CA ALA A 10 -8.66 -2.68 1.47
C ALA A 10 -7.36 -3.33 1.97
N VAL A 11 -7.46 -4.18 3.00
CA VAL A 11 -6.33 -4.93 3.56
C VAL A 11 -6.63 -6.43 3.53
N TYR A 12 -5.65 -7.24 3.13
CA TYR A 12 -5.74 -8.70 3.08
C TYR A 12 -4.66 -9.34 3.95
N PRO A 13 -4.90 -9.47 5.28
CA PRO A 13 -3.88 -9.93 6.22
C PRO A 13 -3.32 -11.32 5.88
N SER A 14 -4.16 -12.26 5.43
CA SER A 14 -3.75 -13.63 5.08
C SER A 14 -2.78 -13.70 3.91
N ARG A 15 -2.71 -12.64 3.08
CA ARG A 15 -1.83 -12.54 1.91
C ARG A 15 -0.72 -11.52 2.10
N ASN A 16 -0.71 -10.80 3.21
CA ASN A 16 0.18 -9.67 3.49
C ASN A 16 0.17 -8.62 2.36
N THR A 17 -1.02 -8.31 1.85
CA THR A 17 -1.23 -7.32 0.78
C THR A 17 -2.30 -6.30 1.15
N ALA A 18 -2.25 -5.14 0.50
CA ALA A 18 -3.28 -4.09 0.59
C ALA A 18 -3.51 -3.41 -0.76
N LYS A 19 -4.68 -2.78 -0.93
CA LYS A 19 -4.98 -1.90 -2.07
C LYS A 19 -5.02 -0.46 -1.60
N VAL A 20 -4.53 0.45 -2.44
CA VAL A 20 -4.45 1.87 -2.11
C VAL A 20 -5.24 2.68 -3.13
N LEU A 21 -6.11 3.56 -2.65
CA LEU A 21 -6.71 4.62 -3.43
C LEU A 21 -5.66 5.72 -3.57
N ARG A 22 -5.23 5.98 -4.81
CA ARG A 22 -4.16 6.94 -5.10
C ARG A 22 -4.68 8.36 -5.09
N ASP A 23 -3.89 9.27 -4.53
CA ASP A 23 -4.23 10.69 -4.51
C ASP A 23 -3.95 11.38 -5.85
N ASP A 24 -2.98 10.87 -6.62
CA ASP A 24 -2.55 11.50 -7.87
C ASP A 24 -3.57 11.38 -9.02
N ASN A 25 -4.37 10.31 -9.02
CA ASN A 25 -5.30 10.02 -10.11
C ASN A 25 -6.62 9.40 -9.67
N GLY A 26 -6.86 9.24 -8.37
CA GLY A 26 -8.10 8.68 -7.82
C GLY A 26 -8.34 7.19 -8.14
N THR A 27 -7.35 6.47 -8.68
CA THR A 27 -7.50 5.05 -9.02
C THR A 27 -7.10 4.15 -7.86
N VAL A 28 -7.76 2.99 -7.73
CA VAL A 28 -7.39 1.96 -6.77
C VAL A 28 -6.32 1.05 -7.38
N THR A 29 -5.24 0.81 -6.65
CA THR A 29 -4.17 -0.08 -7.10
C THR A 29 -4.62 -1.54 -7.14
N ARG A 30 -3.86 -2.38 -7.86
CA ARG A 30 -3.80 -3.81 -7.56
C ARG A 30 -3.30 -4.05 -6.13
N GLU A 31 -3.34 -5.29 -5.68
CA GLU A 31 -2.74 -5.68 -4.41
C GLU A 31 -1.25 -5.38 -4.39
N LEU A 32 -0.83 -4.59 -3.40
CA LEU A 32 0.54 -4.23 -3.11
C LEU A 32 1.01 -5.01 -1.89
N ILE A 33 2.27 -5.44 -1.90
CA ILE A 33 2.88 -6.19 -0.81
C ILE A 33 3.14 -5.23 0.36
N ILE A 34 2.72 -5.59 1.57
CA ILE A 34 3.00 -4.79 2.76
C ILE A 34 4.43 -5.12 3.21
N LEU A 35 5.33 -4.14 3.19
CA LEU A 35 6.69 -4.35 3.69
C LEU A 35 6.68 -4.50 5.20
N THR A 36 7.14 -5.66 5.66
CA THR A 36 7.24 -5.98 7.09
C THR A 36 8.39 -5.19 7.72
N ARG A 37 8.12 -4.49 8.83
CA ARG A 37 9.12 -3.70 9.56
C ARG A 37 9.53 -4.34 10.89
N GLY A 38 9.71 -5.66 10.94
CA GLY A 38 10.12 -6.36 12.17
C GLY A 38 9.15 -6.28 13.36
N ASP A 39 8.11 -5.46 13.25
CA ASP A 39 7.09 -5.12 14.26
C ASP A 39 5.72 -5.72 13.90
N ASN A 40 5.65 -6.54 12.85
CA ASN A 40 4.41 -7.08 12.28
C ASN A 40 3.35 -6.02 12.01
N TRP A 41 3.77 -4.80 11.69
CA TRP A 41 2.84 -3.72 11.36
C TRP A 41 1.96 -4.09 10.17
N LEU A 42 0.66 -3.84 10.33
CA LEU A 42 -0.35 -3.95 9.27
C LEU A 42 -1.14 -2.64 9.22
N PRO A 43 -1.30 -2.04 8.03
CA PRO A 43 -2.15 -0.87 7.86
C PRO A 43 -3.63 -1.20 8.06
N LYS A 44 -4.44 -0.16 8.26
CA LYS A 44 -5.91 -0.22 8.31
C LYS A 44 -6.51 0.56 7.16
N GLU A 45 -7.76 0.24 6.81
CA GLU A 45 -8.51 1.03 5.83
C GLU A 45 -8.63 2.49 6.27
N GLY A 46 -8.39 3.41 5.33
CA GLY A 46 -8.34 4.85 5.56
C GLY A 46 -6.95 5.41 5.92
N ASP A 47 -6.00 4.57 6.36
CA ASP A 47 -4.64 5.00 6.69
C ASP A 47 -3.97 5.62 5.48
N TYR A 48 -3.31 6.76 5.69
CA TYR A 48 -2.50 7.41 4.66
C TYR A 48 -1.14 6.74 4.58
N VAL A 49 -0.73 6.34 3.37
CA VAL A 49 0.45 5.50 3.17
C VAL A 49 1.27 5.96 1.97
N VAL A 50 2.57 5.69 2.04
CA VAL A 50 3.47 5.79 0.89
C VAL A 50 3.65 4.42 0.26
N CYS A 51 3.55 4.36 -1.07
CA CYS A 51 3.77 3.14 -1.82
C CYS A 51 4.82 3.32 -2.91
N PHE A 52 5.45 2.21 -3.26
CA PHE A 52 6.38 2.11 -4.36
C PHE A 52 5.80 1.23 -5.47
N LEU A 53 5.74 1.74 -6.70
CA LEU A 53 5.31 0.97 -7.88
C LEU A 53 6.51 0.59 -8.76
N GLY A 54 6.89 -0.68 -8.70
CA GLY A 54 7.89 -1.30 -9.58
C GLY A 54 7.28 -1.87 -10.86
N LYS A 55 8.13 -2.27 -11.81
CA LYS A 55 7.72 -2.92 -13.08
C LYS A 55 6.97 -4.24 -12.87
N GLY A 56 7.26 -4.96 -11.79
CA GLY A 56 6.67 -6.26 -11.47
C GLY A 56 5.67 -6.17 -10.31
N ASN A 57 6.18 -5.94 -9.11
CA ASN A 57 5.40 -5.79 -7.88
C ASN A 57 5.36 -4.32 -7.42
N GLY A 58 4.36 -3.99 -6.61
CA GLY A 58 4.34 -2.75 -5.85
C GLY A 58 4.25 -3.05 -4.35
N TYR A 59 4.68 -2.09 -3.53
CA TYR A 59 4.87 -2.27 -2.10
C TYR A 59 4.28 -1.09 -1.33
N VAL A 60 3.64 -1.38 -0.19
CA VAL A 60 3.30 -0.37 0.81
C VAL A 60 4.51 -0.23 1.74
N LEU A 61 5.07 0.97 1.81
CA LEU A 61 6.31 1.23 2.55
C LEU A 61 6.03 1.50 4.04
N GLY A 62 4.90 2.14 4.35
CA GLY A 62 4.52 2.55 5.70
C GLY A 62 3.35 3.52 5.70
N ALA A 63 2.71 3.69 6.86
CA ALA A 63 1.79 4.80 7.11
C ALA A 63 2.54 6.07 7.49
N ILE A 64 1.96 7.22 7.15
CA ILE A 64 2.39 8.56 7.57
C ILE A 64 1.42 9.10 8.62
#